data_AF-A0A4Q2YB51-F1
#
_entry.id   AF-A0A4Q2YB51-F1
#
_cell.length_a   1.000
_cell.length_b   1.000
_cell.length_c   1.000
_cell.angle_alpha   90.00
_cell.angle_beta   90.00
_cell.angle_gamma   90.00
#
_symmetry.space_group_name_H-M   'P 1'
#
loop_
_entity.id
_entity.type
_entity.pdbx_description
1 polymer ?
#
loop_
_entity_poly.entity_id
_entity_poly.type
_entity_poly.pdbx_seq_one_letter_code
_entity_poly.pdbx_strand_id
1 'polypeptide(L)'
;MKTASLVLGWMAAALLSAATATAGDLEKDWEVKQIGGTDYIPLGKFGNFYGFGEMERNGAEIRFEVERKIRVDFKIGSKDCQFNKVRIVLEKEIVEDGDQVFLSRDDFSRLIDPILRPDQIGGAGRFTTVILDAAGAEDPAGDAARHALVIAEKAKVIM
;
A
#
# COMPACT_ATOMS: atom_id res chain seq x y z
N MET A 1 -40.19 11.85 -68.74
CA MET A 1 -41.48 11.30 -68.26
C MET A 1 -41.15 10.26 -67.20
N LYS A 2 -41.46 10.54 -65.92
CA LYS A 2 -42.52 9.85 -65.11
C LYS A 2 -42.24 8.34 -65.05
N THR A 3 -41.93 7.69 -63.92
CA THR A 3 -42.57 7.62 -62.58
C THR A 3 -41.66 6.73 -61.70
N ALA A 4 -41.34 7.05 -60.44
CA ALA A 4 -42.08 6.80 -59.18
C ALA A 4 -42.36 5.32 -58.81
N SER A 5 -42.11 5.05 -57.51
CA SER A 5 -42.47 3.91 -56.63
C SER A 5 -41.41 2.82 -56.38
N LEU A 6 -40.76 2.70 -55.21
CA LEU A 6 -41.16 2.38 -53.81
C LEU A 6 -41.25 0.86 -53.56
N VAL A 7 -40.80 0.47 -52.35
CA VAL A 7 -40.99 -0.78 -51.58
C VAL A 7 -39.65 -1.48 -51.28
N LEU A 8 -39.04 -1.21 -50.11
CA LEU A 8 -39.27 -1.82 -48.79
C LEU A 8 -38.31 -2.99 -48.58
N GLY A 9 -37.32 -2.85 -47.70
CA GLY A 9 -36.44 -3.98 -47.40
C GLY A 9 -35.47 -3.82 -46.24
N TRP A 10 -35.93 -4.25 -45.05
CA TRP A 10 -35.14 -4.82 -43.96
C TRP A 10 -34.47 -3.84 -42.98
N MET A 11 -35.17 -3.65 -41.85
CA MET A 11 -34.57 -3.44 -40.53
C MET A 11 -33.51 -4.51 -40.27
N ALA A 12 -32.28 -4.12 -39.91
CA ALA A 12 -31.46 -4.74 -38.87
C ALA A 12 -30.02 -4.22 -38.94
N ALA A 13 -29.72 -3.22 -38.12
CA ALA A 13 -28.39 -3.05 -37.54
C ALA A 13 -28.53 -2.07 -36.37
N ALA A 14 -29.16 -2.54 -35.28
CA ALA A 14 -28.92 -1.95 -33.99
C ALA A 14 -27.43 -2.15 -33.69
N LEU A 15 -26.63 -1.12 -33.98
CA LEU A 15 -25.26 -0.99 -33.51
C LEU A 15 -25.30 -0.94 -31.99
N LEU A 16 -25.24 -2.13 -31.41
CA LEU A 16 -24.97 -2.36 -30.00
C LEU A 16 -23.51 -1.94 -29.78
N SER A 17 -23.25 -0.63 -29.67
CA SER A 17 -22.06 -0.14 -29.01
C SER A 17 -22.19 -0.50 -27.53
N ALA A 18 -21.86 -1.74 -27.21
CA ALA A 18 -21.39 -2.08 -25.89
C ALA A 18 -20.11 -1.26 -25.69
N ALA A 19 -20.26 -0.07 -25.09
CA ALA A 19 -19.18 0.54 -24.37
C ALA A 19 -18.81 -0.46 -23.27
N THR A 20 -17.87 -1.36 -23.56
CA THR A 20 -17.05 -1.97 -22.53
C THR A 20 -16.38 -0.81 -21.83
N ALA A 21 -17.01 -0.35 -20.75
CA ALA A 21 -16.32 0.37 -19.71
C ALA A 21 -15.15 -0.55 -19.33
N THR A 22 -13.96 -0.21 -19.80
CA THR A 22 -12.73 -0.69 -19.18
C THR A 22 -12.90 -0.35 -17.71
N ALA A 23 -13.01 -1.38 -16.88
CA ALA A 23 -12.91 -1.23 -15.44
C ALA A 23 -11.76 -0.26 -15.20
N GLY A 24 -12.04 0.87 -14.55
CA GLY A 24 -11.04 1.88 -14.33
C GLY A 24 -9.84 1.23 -13.67
N ASP A 25 -8.71 1.25 -14.35
CA ASP A 25 -7.40 1.10 -13.72
C ASP A 25 -7.27 2.27 -12.75
N LEU A 26 -7.79 2.06 -11.54
CA LEU A 26 -7.28 2.72 -10.35
C LEU A 26 -6.01 1.97 -9.90
N GLU A 27 -5.11 1.65 -10.84
CA GLU A 27 -3.69 1.67 -10.51
C GLU A 27 -3.40 3.14 -10.19
N LYS A 28 -3.56 3.49 -8.90
CA LYS A 28 -3.21 4.82 -8.39
C LYS A 28 -1.78 5.07 -8.84
N ASP A 29 -1.66 6.00 -9.79
CA ASP A 29 -0.43 6.35 -10.51
C ASP A 29 0.55 6.94 -9.48
N TRP A 30 1.23 6.05 -8.76
CA TRP A 30 2.30 6.39 -7.87
C TRP A 30 3.40 6.93 -8.76
N GLU A 31 3.73 8.22 -8.62
CA GLU A 31 4.86 8.82 -9.30
C GLU A 31 6.12 8.08 -8.84
N VAL A 32 6.61 7.14 -9.64
CA VAL A 32 7.80 6.35 -9.30
C VAL A 32 9.02 7.03 -9.89
N LYS A 33 10.05 7.21 -9.05
CA LYS A 33 11.37 7.69 -9.44
C LYS A 33 12.39 6.60 -9.21
N GLN A 34 13.20 6.33 -10.22
CA GLN A 34 14.32 5.41 -10.13
C GLN A 34 15.56 6.13 -9.56
N ILE A 35 16.06 5.67 -8.41
CA ILE A 35 17.25 6.20 -7.75
C ILE A 35 18.19 5.03 -7.47
N GLY A 36 19.38 5.03 -8.08
CA GLY A 36 20.36 3.95 -7.90
C GLY A 36 19.84 2.56 -8.29
N GLY A 37 18.94 2.47 -9.27
CA GLY A 37 18.32 1.22 -9.72
C GLY A 37 17.22 0.68 -8.80
N THR A 38 16.76 1.47 -7.83
CA THR A 38 15.62 1.14 -6.96
C THR A 38 14.46 2.09 -7.25
N ASP A 39 13.24 1.55 -7.24
CA ASP A 39 12.01 2.33 -7.34
C ASP A 39 11.69 3.03 -6.01
N TYR A 40 11.45 4.33 -6.10
CA TYR A 40 11.04 5.17 -4.98
C TYR A 40 9.75 5.93 -5.30
N ILE A 41 8.98 6.24 -4.26
CA ILE A 41 7.81 7.11 -4.31
C ILE A 41 8.06 8.39 -3.48
N PRO A 42 7.57 9.56 -3.92
CA PRO A 42 7.65 10.79 -3.14
C PRO A 42 6.81 10.69 -1.86
N LEU A 43 7.38 11.07 -0.72
CA LEU A 43 6.66 11.14 0.56
C LEU A 43 5.49 12.12 0.51
N GLY A 44 5.55 13.18 -0.31
CA GLY A 44 4.40 14.06 -0.52
C GLY A 44 3.20 13.34 -1.14
N LYS A 45 3.41 12.40 -2.07
CA LYS A 45 2.34 11.58 -2.65
C LYS A 45 1.80 10.57 -1.64
N PHE A 46 2.68 9.97 -0.85
CA PHE A 46 2.30 9.14 0.31
C PHE A 46 1.38 9.91 1.26
N GLY A 47 1.77 11.12 1.66
CA GLY A 47 0.97 12.01 2.51
C GLY A 47 -0.45 12.21 1.97
N ASN A 48 -0.53 12.68 0.71
CA ASN A 48 -1.79 12.93 0.02
C ASN A 48 -2.67 11.68 -0.10
N PHE A 49 -2.06 10.52 -0.37
CA PHE A 49 -2.77 9.27 -0.61
C PHE A 49 -3.56 8.79 0.61
N TYR A 50 -2.99 8.95 1.81
CA TYR A 50 -3.61 8.57 3.08
C TYR A 50 -4.36 9.73 3.75
N GLY A 51 -4.42 10.90 3.09
CA GLY A 51 -5.08 12.07 3.64
C GLY A 51 -4.38 12.63 4.88
N PHE A 52 -3.06 12.43 5.00
CA PHE A 52 -2.28 13.12 6.02
C PHE A 52 -2.37 14.64 5.81
N GLY A 53 -2.24 15.40 6.89
CA GLY A 53 -2.13 16.85 6.81
C GLY A 53 -0.84 17.29 6.12
N GLU A 54 -0.45 18.54 6.37
CA GLU A 54 0.81 19.07 5.85
C GLU A 54 2.01 18.20 6.29
N MET A 55 2.94 17.96 5.37
CA MET A 55 4.19 17.29 5.68
C MET A 55 5.08 18.23 6.49
N GLU A 56 5.24 17.95 7.77
CA GLU A 56 6.12 18.72 8.64
C GLU A 56 7.57 18.29 8.42
N ARG A 57 8.48 19.26 8.26
CA ARG A 57 9.92 19.01 8.16
C ARG A 57 10.69 19.74 9.24
N ASN A 58 11.53 19.01 9.97
CA ASN A 58 12.47 19.57 10.93
C ASN A 58 13.87 18.99 10.69
N GLY A 59 14.70 19.70 9.92
CA GLY A 59 16.00 19.20 9.48
C GLY A 59 15.86 17.93 8.63
N ALA A 60 16.36 16.81 9.17
CA ALA A 60 16.27 15.49 8.55
C ALA A 60 15.00 14.70 8.95
N GLU A 61 14.21 15.19 9.90
CA GLU A 61 12.96 14.55 10.30
C GLU A 61 11.80 15.02 9.42
N ILE A 62 11.01 14.06 8.95
CA ILE A 62 9.76 14.27 8.20
C ILE A 62 8.64 13.65 8.99
N ARG A 63 7.58 14.40 9.27
CA ARG A 63 6.42 13.95 10.03
C ARG A 63 5.14 14.12 9.25
N PHE A 64 4.31 13.08 9.31
CA PHE A 64 2.91 13.10 8.92
C PHE A 64 2.04 12.81 10.15
N GLU A 65 0.95 13.56 10.31
CA GLU A 65 -0.02 13.30 11.37
C GLU A 65 -1.45 13.49 10.86
N VAL A 66 -2.37 12.59 11.25
CA VAL A 66 -3.80 12.72 10.99
C VAL A 66 -4.57 12.65 12.31
N GLU A 67 -5.34 13.70 12.60
CA GLU A 67 -6.29 13.81 13.71
C GLU A 67 -5.80 13.27 15.08
N ARG A 68 -4.49 13.34 15.38
CA ARG A 68 -3.87 12.75 16.59
C ARG A 68 -4.03 11.22 16.74
N LYS A 69 -4.42 10.51 15.68
CA LYS A 69 -4.62 9.04 15.68
C LYS A 69 -3.42 8.29 15.10
N ILE A 70 -2.90 8.79 13.99
CA ILE A 70 -1.78 8.19 13.27
C ILE A 70 -0.71 9.26 13.09
N ARG A 71 0.46 9.00 13.66
CA ARG A 71 1.69 9.73 13.41
C ARG A 71 2.67 8.81 12.68
N VAL A 72 3.31 9.33 11.65
CA VAL A 72 4.39 8.66 10.93
C VAL A 72 5.58 9.59 10.90
N ASP A 73 6.70 9.15 11.45
CA ASP A 73 7.97 9.87 11.43
C ASP A 73 8.97 9.11 10.54
N PHE A 74 9.63 9.83 9.65
CA PHE A 74 10.73 9.35 8.80
C PHE A 74 11.98 10.17 9.08
N LYS A 75 13.14 9.56 8.91
CA LYS A 75 14.43 10.27 9.00
C LYS A 75 15.22 10.11 7.71
N ILE A 76 15.49 11.24 7.04
CA ILE A 76 16.31 11.31 5.82
C ILE A 76 17.71 10.75 6.10
N GLY A 77 18.23 9.93 5.18
CA GLY A 77 19.51 9.23 5.32
C GLY A 77 19.49 8.10 6.36
N SER A 78 18.31 7.61 6.74
CA SER A 78 18.14 6.51 7.68
C SER A 78 17.13 5.49 7.15
N LYS A 79 17.25 4.27 7.67
CA LYS A 79 16.26 3.20 7.53
C LYS A 79 15.17 3.27 8.60
N ASP A 80 15.20 4.29 9.44
CA ASP A 80 14.25 4.43 10.53
C ASP A 80 12.95 5.09 10.08
N CYS A 81 11.86 4.36 10.29
CA CYS A 81 10.51 4.85 10.26
C CYS A 81 9.84 4.56 11.60
N GLN A 82 8.98 5.46 12.09
CA GLN A 82 8.22 5.24 13.31
C GLN A 82 6.74 5.49 13.04
N PHE A 83 5.91 4.49 13.29
CA PHE A 83 4.46 4.63 13.31
C PHE A 83 4.02 4.76 14.76
N ASN A 84 3.57 5.96 15.13
CA ASN A 84 3.27 6.39 16.49
C ASN A 84 4.49 6.23 17.41
N LYS A 85 4.65 5.06 18.02
CA LYS A 85 5.77 4.72 18.91
C LYS A 85 6.45 3.40 18.52
N VAL A 86 5.97 2.74 17.47
CA VAL A 86 6.52 1.48 16.96
C VAL A 86 7.54 1.81 15.89
N ARG A 87 8.79 1.41 16.10
CA ARG A 87 9.86 1.54 15.11
C ARG A 87 9.74 0.44 14.07
N ILE A 88 9.85 0.82 12.81
CA ILE A 88 9.97 -0.04 11.65
C ILE A 88 11.32 0.25 11.03
N VAL A 89 12.11 -0.80 10.81
CA VAL A 89 13.38 -0.69 10.10
C VAL A 89 13.13 -1.04 8.65
N LEU A 90 13.31 -0.05 7.77
CA LEU A 90 13.18 -0.18 6.33
C LEU A 90 14.38 -0.95 5.76
N GLU A 91 14.22 -1.54 4.59
CA GLU A 91 15.34 -2.15 3.86
C GLU A 91 16.22 -1.08 3.21
N LYS A 92 15.61 0.01 2.72
CA LYS A 92 16.27 1.13 2.07
C LYS A 92 16.19 2.39 2.92
N GLU A 93 17.18 3.25 2.76
CA GLU A 93 17.17 4.56 3.41
C GLU A 93 16.11 5.47 2.78
N ILE A 94 15.57 6.39 3.59
CA ILE A 94 14.82 7.54 3.11
C ILE A 94 15.79 8.48 2.39
N VAL A 95 15.54 8.73 1.11
CA VAL A 95 16.44 9.49 0.25
C VAL A 95 15.87 10.88 0.00
N GLU A 96 16.74 11.88 0.00
CA GLU A 96 16.44 13.20 -0.53
C GLU A 96 17.11 13.36 -1.89
N ASP A 97 16.35 13.80 -2.89
CA ASP A 97 16.87 14.10 -4.23
C ASP A 97 16.17 15.34 -4.81
N GLY A 98 16.93 16.43 -4.90
CA GLY A 98 16.39 17.77 -5.13
C GLY A 98 15.56 18.25 -3.94
N ASP A 99 14.37 18.79 -4.21
CA ASP A 99 13.45 19.31 -3.17
C ASP A 99 12.46 18.25 -2.66
N GLN A 100 12.62 16.98 -3.05
CA GLN A 100 11.71 15.89 -2.73
C GLN A 100 12.38 14.83 -1.86
N VAL A 101 11.58 14.26 -0.96
CA VAL A 101 11.97 13.14 -0.10
C VAL A 101 11.23 11.88 -0.56
N PHE A 102 11.93 10.76 -0.53
CA PHE A 102 11.56 9.53 -1.20
C PHE A 102 11.61 8.33 -0.25
N LEU A 103 10.62 7.45 -0.40
CA LEU A 103 10.51 6.15 0.26
C LEU A 103 10.57 5.04 -0.81
N SER A 104 11.30 3.94 -0.56
CA SER A 104 11.32 2.83 -1.52
C SER A 104 9.91 2.28 -1.73
N ARG A 105 9.54 2.02 -2.99
CA ARG A 105 8.26 1.41 -3.34
C ARG A 105 8.08 0.04 -2.71
N ASP A 106 9.16 -0.72 -2.55
CA ASP A 106 9.13 -2.06 -1.98
C ASP A 106 8.83 -2.00 -0.46
N ASP A 107 9.59 -1.20 0.28
CA ASP A 107 9.35 -0.91 1.70
C ASP A 107 7.94 -0.37 1.93
N PHE A 108 7.48 0.53 1.06
CA PHE A 108 6.11 1.03 1.10
C PHE A 108 5.08 -0.10 1.00
N SER A 109 5.16 -0.92 -0.03
CA SER A 109 4.17 -1.97 -0.30
C SER A 109 4.18 -3.11 0.72
N ARG A 110 5.34 -3.43 1.30
CA ARG A 110 5.53 -4.58 2.19
C ARG A 110 5.45 -4.24 3.67
N LEU A 111 5.96 -3.09 4.08
CA LEU A 111 6.09 -2.73 5.49
C LEU A 111 5.05 -1.69 5.91
N ILE A 112 4.79 -0.69 5.07
CA ILE A 112 3.97 0.47 5.47
C ILE A 112 2.51 0.28 5.11
N ASP A 113 2.20 -0.08 3.87
CA ASP A 113 0.83 -0.16 3.40
C ASP A 113 -0.04 -1.15 4.21
N PRO A 114 0.46 -2.35 4.57
CA PRO A 114 -0.30 -3.29 5.41
C PRO A 114 -0.62 -2.78 6.82
N ILE A 115 0.16 -1.82 7.33
CA ILE A 115 -0.08 -1.20 8.65
C ILE A 115 -1.19 -0.16 8.56
N LEU A 116 -1.20 0.64 7.48
CA LEU A 116 -2.18 1.70 7.29
C LEU A 116 -3.52 1.18 6.74
N ARG A 117 -3.49 0.06 6.01
CA ARG A 117 -4.68 -0.56 5.39
C ARG A 117 -4.71 -2.07 5.60
N PRO A 118 -4.77 -2.54 6.85
CA PRO A 118 -4.77 -3.97 7.15
C PRO A 118 -5.98 -4.71 6.55
N ASP A 119 -7.08 -4.00 6.28
CA ASP A 119 -8.28 -4.52 5.64
C ASP A 119 -8.07 -4.92 4.16
N GLN A 120 -7.03 -4.42 3.52
CA GLN A 120 -6.69 -4.74 2.12
C GLN A 120 -5.89 -6.05 2.00
N ILE A 121 -5.50 -6.67 3.12
CA ILE A 121 -4.80 -7.95 3.12
C ILE A 121 -5.81 -9.06 2.81
N GLY A 122 -5.80 -9.53 1.57
CA GLY A 122 -6.68 -10.61 1.11
C GLY A 122 -6.50 -11.89 1.94
N GLY A 123 -7.62 -12.50 2.35
CA GLY A 123 -7.61 -13.73 3.15
C GLY A 123 -7.29 -13.52 4.63
N ALA A 124 -7.10 -12.28 5.10
CA ALA A 124 -7.00 -11.97 6.52
C ALA A 124 -8.37 -12.18 7.20
N GLY A 125 -8.59 -13.38 7.73
CA GLY A 125 -9.74 -13.68 8.57
C GLY A 125 -9.66 -12.96 9.92
N ARG A 126 -10.77 -12.98 10.67
CA ARG A 126 -10.73 -12.56 12.08
C ARG A 126 -9.83 -13.51 12.85
N PHE A 127 -8.88 -12.96 13.62
CA PHE A 127 -8.07 -13.72 14.56
C PHE A 127 -8.50 -13.40 15.99
N THR A 128 -8.43 -14.40 16.87
CA THR A 128 -8.70 -14.24 18.31
C THR A 128 -7.41 -14.28 19.13
N THR A 129 -6.29 -14.63 18.50
CA THR A 129 -5.03 -14.92 19.19
C THR A 129 -3.89 -14.30 18.40
N VAL A 130 -3.07 -13.51 19.09
CA VAL A 130 -1.83 -12.94 18.57
C VAL A 130 -0.69 -13.51 19.41
N ILE A 131 0.32 -14.08 18.76
CA ILE A 131 1.53 -14.57 19.41
C ILE A 131 2.67 -13.65 19.01
N LEU A 132 3.27 -13.01 20.01
CA LEU A 132 4.48 -12.22 19.85
C LEU A 132 5.65 -13.10 20.25
N ASP A 133 6.35 -13.63 19.25
CA ASP A 133 7.60 -14.34 19.48
C ASP A 133 8.75 -13.35 19.52
N ALA A 134 9.50 -13.34 20.62
CA ALA A 134 10.69 -12.50 20.78
C ALA A 134 11.95 -13.12 20.16
N ALA A 135 11.83 -14.32 19.56
CA ALA A 135 12.89 -14.88 18.74
C ALA A 135 13.22 -13.89 17.60
N GLY A 136 14.50 -13.53 17.48
CA GLY A 136 14.97 -12.59 16.45
C GLY A 136 14.69 -13.09 15.03
N ALA A 137 14.87 -12.21 14.03
CA ALA A 137 14.53 -12.46 12.62
C ALA A 137 15.25 -13.66 11.96
N GLU A 138 16.28 -14.22 12.61
CA GLU A 138 16.99 -15.40 12.12
C GLU A 138 16.27 -16.68 12.55
N ASP A 139 15.26 -17.09 11.77
CA ASP A 139 14.63 -18.42 11.87
C ASP A 139 14.87 -19.24 10.59
N PRO A 140 16.11 -19.71 10.33
CA PRO A 140 16.43 -20.47 9.13
C PRO A 140 15.70 -21.82 9.04
N ALA A 141 15.11 -22.33 10.14
CA ALA A 141 14.43 -23.62 10.20
C ALA A 141 12.88 -23.52 10.17
N GLY A 142 12.33 -22.31 10.35
CA GLY A 142 10.88 -22.09 10.52
C GLY A 142 10.36 -22.62 11.86
N ASP A 143 11.23 -22.81 12.85
CA ASP A 143 10.89 -23.43 14.13
C ASP A 143 10.13 -22.47 15.05
N ALA A 144 10.37 -21.17 14.95
CA ALA A 144 9.63 -20.16 15.71
C ALA A 144 8.15 -20.16 15.32
N ALA A 145 7.86 -20.18 14.01
CA ALA A 145 6.49 -20.25 13.50
C ALA A 145 5.77 -21.55 13.93
N ARG A 146 6.46 -22.71 13.89
CA ARG A 146 5.91 -23.98 14.38
C ARG A 146 5.62 -23.93 15.87
N HIS A 147 6.53 -23.38 16.66
CA HIS A 147 6.38 -23.30 18.10
C HIS A 147 5.23 -22.35 18.50
N ALA A 148 5.08 -21.23 17.80
CA ALA A 148 3.92 -20.34 17.94
C ALA A 148 2.61 -21.09 17.63
N LEU A 149 2.54 -21.89 16.57
CA LEU A 149 1.34 -22.69 16.26
C LEU A 149 0.99 -23.69 17.38
N VAL A 150 1.99 -24.36 17.97
CA VAL A 150 1.78 -25.26 19.11
C VAL A 150 1.25 -24.50 20.33
N ILE A 151 1.76 -23.29 20.59
CA ILE A 151 1.26 -22.43 21.67
C ILE A 151 -0.18 -22.00 21.39
N ALA A 152 -0.50 -21.61 20.14
CA ALA A 152 -1.84 -21.21 19.73
C ALA A 152 -2.87 -22.33 19.95
N GLU A 153 -2.51 -23.56 19.59
CA GLU A 153 -3.37 -24.74 19.77
C GLU A 153 -3.67 -24.98 21.25
N LYS A 154 -2.67 -24.82 22.13
CA LYS A 154 -2.86 -24.93 23.59
C LYS A 154 -3.68 -23.79 24.17
N ALA A 155 -3.49 -22.56 23.68
CA ALA A 155 -4.22 -21.39 24.15
C ALA A 155 -5.71 -21.43 23.77
N LYS A 156 -6.07 -22.11 22.68
CA LYS A 156 -7.47 -22.29 22.23
C LYS A 156 -8.35 -23.03 23.23
N VAL A 157 -7.76 -23.73 24.20
CA VAL A 157 -8.48 -24.46 25.27
C VAL A 157 -8.86 -23.55 26.46
N ILE A 158 -8.31 -22.32 26.53
CA ILE A 158 -8.40 -21.44 27.70
C ILE A 158 -9.43 -20.31 27.50
N MET A 159 -10.12 -20.24 26.36
CA MET A 159 -11.21 -19.29 26.09
C MET A 159 -12.56 -19.96 25.95
#